data_AF-A0A6G0WEV9-F1
#
_entry.id   AF-A0A6G0WEV9-F1
#
_cell.length_a   1.000
_cell.length_b   1.000
_cell.length_c   1.000
_cell.angle_alpha   90.00
_cell.angle_beta   90.00
_cell.angle_gamma   90.00
#
_symmetry.space_group_name_H-M   'P 1'
#
loop_
_entity.id
_entity.type
_entity.pdbx_description
1 polymer ?
#
loop_
_entity_poly.entity_id
_entity_poly.type
_entity_poly.pdbx_seq_one_letter_code
_entity_poly.pdbx_strand_id
1 'polypeptide(L)'
;MSNDSVCTFNSSKITFVVRRELIFPSSAIPPSDTLSYLIRFPGGMFYSKGARDFIENYLGQDDMDRSHGSQFKCQRNMFYGTIFADSCVWLEPLSAGSTDTTYRAYFGTVVWEDKWWSWSKLVIRCLLTLCILCVLWQRYWRHYKPLMRSLQRIGVGDQRYCRYVIIAGDPTYMILSDPWVSLVMTMDIVITPAYASWSVLRVGQFNDLGTLSLGCLYSTRYV
;
A
#
# COMPACT_ATOMS: atom_id res chain seq x y z
N MET A 1 -12.72 -21.83 2.76
CA MET A 1 -11.97 -20.56 2.65
C MET A 1 -12.77 -19.47 3.34
N SER A 2 -12.59 -19.30 4.66
CA SER A 2 -13.06 -18.11 5.37
C SER A 2 -12.01 -17.02 5.15
N ASN A 3 -12.37 -15.94 4.46
CA ASN A 3 -11.44 -15.01 3.83
C ASN A 3 -11.40 -13.66 4.55
N ASP A 4 -11.55 -13.67 5.88
CA ASP A 4 -11.80 -12.47 6.66
C ASP A 4 -10.49 -11.88 7.19
N SER A 5 -9.73 -11.23 6.30
CA SER A 5 -8.62 -10.38 6.73
C SER A 5 -9.14 -9.04 7.25
N VAL A 6 -8.99 -8.80 8.55
CA VAL A 6 -9.44 -7.57 9.22
C VAL A 6 -8.23 -6.71 9.56
N CYS A 7 -8.22 -5.48 9.06
CA CYS A 7 -7.25 -4.44 9.37
C CYS A 7 -7.86 -3.44 10.36
N THR A 8 -7.19 -3.17 11.47
CA THR A 8 -7.58 -2.14 12.42
C THR A 8 -6.47 -1.10 12.55
N PHE A 9 -6.86 0.18 12.66
CA PHE A 9 -5.94 1.31 12.83
C PHE A 9 -6.24 2.03 14.13
N ASN A 10 -5.19 2.32 14.90
CA ASN A 10 -5.28 3.13 16.12
C ASN A 10 -4.49 4.42 15.94
N SER A 11 -5.19 5.55 15.96
CA SER A 11 -4.66 6.90 15.79
C SER A 11 -3.79 7.38 16.95
N SER A 12 -3.91 6.78 18.15
CA SER A 12 -3.19 7.22 19.34
C SER A 12 -1.70 6.87 19.32
N LYS A 13 -1.31 5.84 18.56
CA LYS A 13 0.09 5.37 18.43
C LYS A 13 0.53 5.11 16.98
N ILE A 14 -0.24 5.60 16.00
CA ILE A 14 -0.07 5.32 14.55
C ILE A 14 0.27 3.83 14.33
N THR A 15 -0.57 2.97 14.90
CA THR A 15 -0.39 1.52 14.82
C THR A 15 -1.46 0.92 13.96
N PHE A 16 -1.09 -0.13 13.27
CA PHE A 16 -2.04 -0.95 12.57
C PHE A 16 -1.82 -2.43 12.76
N VAL A 17 -2.90 -3.19 12.70
CA VAL A 17 -2.87 -4.65 12.81
C VAL A 17 -3.72 -5.26 11.72
N VAL A 18 -3.15 -6.22 11.01
CA VAL A 18 -3.85 -7.07 10.05
C VAL A 18 -3.92 -8.47 10.63
N ARG A 19 -5.12 -9.05 10.72
CA ARG A 19 -5.29 -10.45 11.13
C ARG A 19 -5.87 -11.27 10.00
N ARG A 20 -5.52 -12.54 9.93
CA ARG A 20 -6.13 -13.53 9.03
C ARG A 20 -6.13 -14.90 9.71
N GLU A 21 -7.20 -15.64 9.50
CA GLU A 21 -7.30 -17.03 9.95
C GLU A 21 -6.65 -17.95 8.91
N LEU A 22 -5.79 -18.84 9.40
CA LEU A 22 -5.02 -19.80 8.62
C LEU A 22 -5.28 -21.19 9.18
N ILE A 23 -5.34 -22.17 8.29
CA ILE A 23 -5.53 -23.57 8.64
C ILE A 23 -4.22 -24.28 8.28
N PHE A 24 -3.64 -24.95 9.26
CA PHE A 24 -2.42 -25.75 9.08
C PHE A 24 -2.70 -27.21 9.43
N PRO A 25 -2.05 -28.15 8.72
CA PRO A 25 -2.06 -29.54 9.15
C PRO A 25 -1.36 -29.68 10.50
N SER A 26 -1.81 -30.66 11.30
CA SER A 26 -1.18 -30.97 12.59
C SER A 26 0.27 -31.49 12.46
N SER A 27 0.65 -31.97 11.27
CA SER A 27 2.01 -32.39 10.95
C SER A 27 2.91 -31.23 10.51
N ALA A 28 4.22 -31.42 10.64
CA ALA A 28 5.24 -30.57 10.02
C ALA A 28 5.03 -30.39 8.51
N ILE A 29 5.19 -29.15 8.04
CA ILE A 29 5.09 -28.81 6.61
C ILE A 29 6.49 -28.87 5.99
N PRO A 30 6.67 -29.54 4.84
CA PRO A 30 7.97 -29.63 4.20
C PRO A 30 8.45 -28.27 3.65
N PRO A 31 9.77 -28.04 3.54
CA PRO A 31 10.33 -26.78 3.04
C PRO A 31 9.85 -26.41 1.63
N SER A 32 9.58 -27.41 0.78
CA SER A 32 9.09 -27.21 -0.59
C SER A 32 7.76 -26.48 -0.65
N ASP A 33 6.90 -26.71 0.34
CA ASP A 33 5.52 -26.23 0.34
C ASP A 33 5.36 -24.97 1.19
N THR A 34 6.38 -24.64 1.98
CA THR A 34 6.34 -23.57 2.98
C THR A 34 6.09 -22.20 2.36
N LEU A 35 6.63 -21.94 1.16
CA LEU A 35 6.39 -20.69 0.43
C LEU A 35 4.90 -20.47 0.13
N SER A 36 4.17 -21.53 -0.20
CA SER A 36 2.73 -21.47 -0.50
C SER A 36 1.89 -21.08 0.73
N TYR A 37 2.36 -21.44 1.93
CA TYR A 37 1.76 -21.01 3.18
C TYR A 37 2.18 -19.58 3.54
N LEU A 38 3.46 -19.25 3.36
CA LEU A 38 4.02 -17.92 3.67
C LEU A 38 3.29 -16.79 2.92
N ILE A 39 2.94 -16.99 1.64
CA ILE A 39 2.18 -15.99 0.86
C ILE A 39 0.76 -15.75 1.40
N ARG A 40 0.20 -16.70 2.17
CA ARG A 40 -1.13 -16.58 2.77
C ARG A 40 -1.10 -15.78 4.06
N PHE A 41 0.06 -15.63 4.70
CA PHE A 41 0.22 -14.86 5.93
C PHE A 41 -0.09 -13.37 5.72
N PRO A 42 -0.70 -12.71 6.73
CA PRO A 42 -0.92 -11.27 6.67
C PRO A 42 0.43 -10.54 6.62
N GLY A 43 0.61 -9.69 5.61
CA GLY A 43 1.85 -8.92 5.43
C GLY A 43 3.09 -9.75 5.07
N GLY A 44 2.94 -10.98 4.58
CA GLY A 44 4.07 -11.85 4.20
C GLY A 44 5.05 -11.20 3.22
N MET A 45 4.58 -10.31 2.34
CA MET A 45 5.44 -9.51 1.43
C MET A 45 6.43 -8.61 2.19
N PHE A 46 6.08 -8.17 3.40
CA PHE A 46 6.90 -7.27 4.23
C PHE A 46 7.81 -8.00 5.21
N TYR A 47 7.82 -9.34 5.22
CA TYR A 47 8.65 -10.09 6.16
C TYR A 47 10.12 -10.01 5.75
N SER A 48 10.96 -9.61 6.70
CA SER A 48 12.41 -9.71 6.64
C SER A 48 12.85 -11.17 6.66
N LYS A 49 14.11 -11.45 6.30
CA LYS A 49 14.67 -12.80 6.36
C LYS A 49 14.43 -13.48 7.70
N GLY A 50 14.69 -12.78 8.81
CA GLY A 50 14.48 -13.34 10.15
C GLY A 50 13.02 -13.61 10.52
N ALA A 51 12.06 -12.87 9.94
CA ALA A 51 10.64 -13.17 10.11
C ALA A 51 10.20 -14.34 9.23
N ARG A 52 10.76 -14.50 8.03
CA ARG A 52 10.53 -15.67 7.17
C ARG A 52 11.09 -16.93 7.81
N ASP A 53 12.35 -16.91 8.23
CA ASP A 53 13.01 -18.04 8.92
C ASP A 53 12.21 -18.45 10.17
N PHE A 54 11.63 -17.48 10.90
CA PHE A 54 10.74 -17.76 12.04
C PHE A 54 9.48 -18.52 11.62
N ILE A 55 8.78 -18.06 10.58
CA ILE A 55 7.57 -18.72 10.09
C ILE A 55 7.89 -20.10 9.48
N GLU A 56 9.00 -20.22 8.75
CA GLU A 56 9.43 -21.50 8.19
C GLU A 56 9.74 -22.52 9.29
N ASN A 57 10.48 -22.11 10.32
CA ASN A 57 10.74 -22.96 11.49
C ASN A 57 9.45 -23.33 12.24
N TYR A 58 8.50 -22.39 12.35
CA TYR A 58 7.21 -22.64 12.99
C TYR A 58 6.37 -23.65 12.19
N LEU A 59 6.33 -23.51 10.86
CA LEU A 59 5.58 -24.43 9.99
C LEU A 59 6.25 -25.82 9.90
N GLY A 60 7.59 -25.89 10.06
CA GLY A 60 8.35 -27.14 10.09
C GLY A 60 8.23 -27.93 11.40
N GLN A 61 7.56 -27.40 12.43
CA GLN A 61 7.27 -28.10 13.69
C GLN A 61 5.91 -28.79 13.65
N ASP A 62 5.72 -29.82 14.47
CA ASP A 62 4.41 -30.43 14.72
C ASP A 62 3.55 -29.56 15.66
N ASP A 63 2.24 -29.80 15.69
CA ASP A 63 1.30 -28.93 16.41
C ASP A 63 1.59 -28.80 17.92
N MET A 64 2.07 -29.88 18.54
CA MET A 64 2.48 -29.88 19.95
C MET A 64 3.69 -28.97 20.18
N ASP A 65 4.71 -29.06 19.33
CA ASP A 65 5.91 -28.24 19.44
C ASP A 65 5.65 -26.77 19.12
N ARG A 66 4.77 -26.49 18.14
CA ARG A 66 4.31 -25.12 17.81
C ARG A 66 3.67 -24.43 19.01
N SER A 67 2.89 -25.15 19.81
CA SER A 67 2.20 -24.59 20.97
C SER A 67 3.16 -24.17 22.10
N HIS A 68 4.33 -24.82 22.20
CA HIS A 68 5.36 -24.56 23.21
C HIS A 68 6.46 -23.57 22.76
N GLY A 69 6.55 -23.28 21.46
CA GLY A 69 7.53 -22.38 20.87
C GLY A 69 7.26 -20.90 21.10
N SER A 70 8.21 -20.06 20.66
CA SER A 70 7.98 -18.62 20.58
C SER A 70 6.87 -18.33 19.55
N GLN A 71 5.79 -17.68 19.99
CA GLN A 71 4.63 -17.42 19.15
C GLN A 71 4.71 -16.08 18.39
N PHE A 72 5.79 -15.32 18.58
CA PHE A 72 5.93 -14.00 17.98
C PHE A 72 7.36 -13.69 17.53
N LYS A 73 7.48 -12.89 16.47
CA LYS A 73 8.74 -12.34 16.01
C LYS A 73 8.55 -10.89 15.58
N CYS A 74 9.40 -10.02 16.09
CA CYS A 74 9.45 -8.61 15.70
C CYS A 74 10.65 -8.33 14.81
N GLN A 75 10.47 -7.38 13.91
CA GLN A 75 11.48 -6.86 13.01
C GLN A 75 11.45 -5.33 13.03
N ARG A 76 12.60 -4.75 12.78
CA ARG A 76 12.78 -3.31 12.66
C ARG A 76 12.92 -2.93 11.20
N ASN A 77 12.02 -2.08 10.71
CA ASN A 77 12.03 -1.63 9.33
C ASN A 77 12.81 -0.33 9.22
N MET A 78 13.85 -0.35 8.39
CA MET A 78 14.71 0.79 8.12
C MET A 78 14.61 1.19 6.65
N PHE A 79 14.70 2.48 6.39
CA PHE A 79 14.78 3.04 5.05
C PHE A 79 15.90 4.10 5.04
N TYR A 80 16.90 3.93 4.15
CA TYR A 80 18.13 4.74 4.15
C TYR A 80 18.80 4.88 5.54
N GLY A 81 18.83 3.79 6.32
CA GLY A 81 19.43 3.77 7.66
C GLY A 81 18.59 4.42 8.77
N THR A 82 17.45 5.02 8.43
CA THR A 82 16.50 5.58 9.41
C THR A 82 15.40 4.58 9.71
N ILE A 83 15.08 4.39 11.00
CA ILE A 83 13.97 3.52 11.43
C ILE A 83 12.66 4.25 11.16
N PHE A 84 11.74 3.60 10.43
CA PHE A 84 10.43 4.20 10.13
C PHE A 84 9.26 3.40 10.73
N ALA A 85 9.46 2.12 11.02
CA ALA A 85 8.43 1.28 11.63
C ALA A 85 9.05 0.06 12.33
N ASP A 86 8.41 -0.40 13.39
CA ASP A 86 8.62 -1.76 13.92
C ASP A 86 7.40 -2.61 13.59
N SER A 87 7.62 -3.82 13.08
CA SER A 87 6.55 -4.77 12.74
C SER A 87 6.73 -6.07 13.51
N CYS A 88 5.63 -6.66 13.97
CA CYS A 88 5.64 -7.95 14.64
C CYS A 88 4.62 -8.88 14.00
N VAL A 89 5.02 -10.12 13.77
CA VAL A 89 4.12 -11.22 13.44
C VAL A 89 3.92 -12.07 14.69
N TRP A 90 2.68 -12.48 14.96
CA TRP A 90 2.39 -13.47 15.98
C TRP A 90 1.24 -14.37 15.57
N LEU A 91 1.18 -15.56 16.17
CA LEU A 91 0.15 -16.55 15.92
C LEU A 91 -0.53 -16.93 17.23
N GLU A 92 -1.85 -17.06 17.19
CA GLU A 92 -2.64 -17.57 18.31
C GLU A 92 -3.42 -18.80 17.84
N PRO A 93 -3.34 -19.95 18.54
CA PRO A 93 -4.18 -21.10 18.24
C PRO A 93 -5.63 -20.75 18.60
N LEU A 94 -6.57 -21.04 17.69
CA LEU A 94 -7.99 -20.74 17.87
C LEU A 94 -8.79 -21.99 18.24
N SER A 95 -8.60 -23.06 17.46
CA SER A 95 -9.22 -24.37 17.68
C SER A 95 -8.34 -25.47 17.11
N ALA A 96 -8.14 -26.55 17.87
CA ALA A 96 -7.48 -27.77 17.40
C ALA A 96 -8.52 -28.78 16.91
N GLY A 97 -8.48 -29.11 15.62
CA GLY A 97 -9.18 -30.26 15.06
C GLY A 97 -8.33 -31.52 15.15
N SER A 98 -8.90 -32.67 14.78
CA SER A 98 -8.18 -33.96 14.80
C SER A 98 -7.12 -34.09 13.70
N THR A 99 -7.23 -33.33 12.61
CA THR A 99 -6.31 -33.36 11.45
C THR A 99 -5.71 -32.00 11.13
N ASP A 100 -6.46 -30.92 11.39
CA ASP A 100 -6.07 -29.55 11.08
C ASP A 100 -6.29 -28.65 12.30
N THR A 101 -5.38 -27.70 12.49
CA THR A 101 -5.43 -26.72 13.58
C THR A 101 -5.62 -25.34 12.98
N THR A 102 -6.61 -24.60 13.48
CA THR A 102 -6.91 -23.24 13.02
C THR A 102 -6.13 -22.24 13.86
N TYR A 103 -5.34 -21.42 13.19
CA TYR A 103 -4.53 -20.38 13.78
C TYR A 103 -5.01 -19.01 13.32
N ARG A 104 -4.95 -18.03 14.22
CA ARG A 104 -5.10 -16.63 13.88
C ARG A 104 -3.72 -16.00 13.80
N ALA A 105 -3.30 -15.68 12.59
CA ALA A 105 -2.06 -14.96 12.36
C ALA A 105 -2.33 -13.46 12.38
N TYR A 106 -1.43 -12.72 13.01
CA TYR A 106 -1.48 -11.28 13.10
C TYR A 106 -0.19 -10.67 12.59
N PHE A 107 -0.32 -9.53 11.94
CA PHE A 107 0.78 -8.68 11.55
C PHE A 107 0.49 -7.26 12.03
N GLY A 108 1.18 -6.87 13.09
CA GLY A 108 1.09 -5.54 13.70
C GLY A 108 2.27 -4.69 13.28
N THR A 109 2.05 -3.40 13.02
CA THR A 109 3.10 -2.44 12.75
C THR A 109 2.85 -1.15 13.52
N VAL A 110 3.92 -0.65 14.13
CA VAL A 110 3.98 0.66 14.78
C VAL A 110 4.83 1.56 13.89
N VAL A 111 4.24 2.67 13.42
CA VAL A 111 4.97 3.66 12.62
C VAL A 111 5.63 4.67 13.55
N TRP A 112 6.94 4.85 13.38
CA TRP A 112 7.71 5.84 14.11
C TRP A 112 7.63 7.16 13.36
N GLU A 113 6.68 8.01 13.76
CA GLU A 113 6.49 9.31 13.14
C GLU A 113 6.12 10.36 14.18
N ASP A 114 6.88 11.45 14.17
CA ASP A 114 6.59 12.62 14.99
C ASP A 114 5.47 13.47 14.39
N LYS A 115 4.66 14.08 15.25
CA LYS A 115 3.57 14.97 14.84
C LYS A 115 4.06 16.09 13.91
N TRP A 116 5.21 16.68 14.23
CA TRP A 116 5.82 17.74 13.42
C TRP A 116 6.18 17.25 12.03
N TRP A 117 6.74 16.04 11.92
CA TRP A 117 7.08 15.42 10.65
C TRP A 117 5.84 15.18 9.78
N SER A 118 4.73 14.72 10.38
CA SER A 118 3.45 14.58 9.67
C SER A 118 2.94 15.91 9.11
N TRP A 119 2.98 16.98 9.91
CA TRP A 119 2.55 18.31 9.47
C TRP A 119 3.44 18.88 8.37
N SER A 120 4.77 18.72 8.48
CA SER A 120 5.71 19.13 7.43
C SER A 120 5.40 18.43 6.10
N LYS A 121 5.13 17.11 6.13
CA LYS A 121 4.72 16.35 4.94
C LYS A 121 3.41 16.85 4.36
N LEU A 122 2.43 17.19 5.21
CA LEU A 122 1.16 17.74 4.75
C LEU A 122 1.35 19.09 4.04
N VAL A 123 2.14 20.00 4.62
CA VAL A 123 2.42 21.31 4.03
C VAL A 123 3.12 21.16 2.69
N ILE A 124 4.14 20.31 2.60
CA ILE A 124 4.86 20.03 1.35
C ILE A 124 3.88 19.50 0.28
N ARG A 125 2.98 18.58 0.64
CA ARG A 125 1.97 18.03 -0.28
C ARG A 125 0.97 19.07 -0.76
N CYS A 126 0.53 19.97 0.12
CA CYS A 126 -0.34 21.08 -0.26
C CYS A 126 0.37 22.02 -1.25
N LEU A 127 1.62 22.39 -0.96
CA LEU A 127 2.43 23.23 -1.85
C LEU A 127 2.68 22.56 -3.21
N LEU A 128 3.01 21.27 -3.22
CA LEU A 128 3.21 20.50 -4.45
C LEU A 128 1.92 20.43 -5.28
N THR A 129 0.78 20.19 -4.64
CA THR A 129 -0.53 20.13 -5.32
C THR A 129 -0.88 21.48 -5.94
N LEU A 130 -0.68 22.58 -5.20
CA LEU A 130 -0.86 23.93 -5.73
C LEU A 130 0.08 24.21 -6.91
N CYS A 131 1.36 23.82 -6.80
CA CYS A 131 2.32 23.96 -7.88
C CYS A 131 1.87 23.22 -9.15
N ILE A 132 1.46 21.95 -9.03
CA ILE A 132 0.95 21.15 -10.14
C ILE A 132 -0.29 21.80 -10.76
N LEU A 133 -1.24 22.27 -9.96
CA LEU A 133 -2.43 22.98 -10.43
C LEU A 133 -2.06 24.27 -11.17
N CYS A 134 -1.09 25.04 -10.67
CA CYS A 134 -0.60 26.24 -11.33
C CYS A 134 0.05 25.92 -12.69
N VAL A 135 0.91 24.90 -12.76
CA VAL A 135 1.56 24.47 -14.01
C VAL A 135 0.52 23.96 -15.01
N LEU A 136 -0.42 23.11 -14.57
CA LEU A 136 -1.54 22.64 -15.38
C LEU A 136 -2.37 23.81 -15.92
N TRP A 137 -2.69 24.78 -15.07
CA TRP A 137 -3.46 25.93 -15.50
C TRP A 137 -2.72 26.75 -16.55
N GLN A 138 -1.46 27.10 -16.29
CA GLN A 138 -0.67 27.99 -17.14
C GLN A 138 -0.33 27.36 -18.50
N ARG A 139 0.08 26.08 -18.51
CA ARG A 139 0.62 25.40 -19.69
C ARG A 139 -0.39 24.52 -20.43
N TYR A 140 -1.44 24.02 -19.76
CA TYR A 140 -2.44 23.15 -20.38
C TYR A 140 -3.78 23.86 -20.58
N TRP A 141 -4.48 24.21 -19.49
CA TRP A 141 -5.86 24.70 -19.56
C TRP A 141 -6.00 26.09 -20.16
N ARG A 142 -5.02 26.97 -19.93
CA ARG A 142 -5.05 28.34 -20.46
C ARG A 142 -5.04 28.36 -21.99
N HIS A 143 -4.36 27.42 -22.64
CA HIS A 143 -4.25 27.35 -24.10
C HIS A 143 -5.49 26.72 -24.76
N TYR A 144 -6.25 25.93 -24.02
CA TYR A 144 -7.50 25.33 -24.49
C TYR A 144 -8.59 26.39 -24.78
N LYS A 145 -8.65 27.46 -23.96
CA LYS A 145 -9.65 28.52 -24.11
C LYS A 145 -9.50 29.32 -25.43
N PRO A 146 -8.31 29.82 -25.80
CA PRO A 146 -8.08 30.44 -27.10
C PRO A 146 -8.34 29.48 -28.26
N LEU A 147 -7.90 28.22 -28.17
CA LEU A 147 -8.10 27.22 -29.21
C LEU A 147 -9.60 27.00 -29.50
N MET A 148 -10.39 26.84 -28.45
CA MET A 148 -11.86 26.71 -28.56
C MET A 148 -12.48 27.95 -29.22
N ARG A 149 -12.07 29.15 -28.81
CA ARG A 149 -12.60 30.41 -29.38
C ARG A 149 -12.21 30.58 -30.85
N SER A 150 -11.00 30.21 -31.25
CA SER A 150 -10.55 30.28 -32.65
C SER A 150 -11.30 29.29 -33.52
N LEU A 151 -11.49 28.04 -33.06
CA LEU A 151 -12.28 27.02 -33.77
C LEU A 151 -13.75 27.43 -33.92
N GLN A 152 -14.34 28.05 -32.88
CA GLN A 152 -15.70 28.58 -32.94
C GLN A 152 -15.85 29.74 -33.94
N ARG A 153 -14.83 30.60 -34.08
CA ARG A 153 -14.89 31.77 -34.97
C ARG A 153 -14.61 31.43 -36.44
N ILE A 154 -13.62 30.57 -36.70
CA ILE A 154 -13.18 30.25 -38.06
C ILE A 154 -14.11 29.18 -38.67
N GLY A 155 -14.72 28.32 -37.84
CA GLY A 155 -15.51 27.19 -38.30
C GLY A 155 -14.65 26.19 -39.08
N VAL A 156 -15.26 25.11 -39.55
CA VAL A 156 -14.62 24.22 -40.53
C VAL A 156 -15.04 24.75 -41.89
N GLY A 157 -14.12 25.40 -42.61
CA GLY A 157 -14.42 26.12 -43.86
C GLY A 157 -14.87 25.25 -45.04
N ASP A 158 -15.18 23.98 -44.83
CA ASP A 158 -15.54 23.01 -45.86
C ASP A 158 -16.83 22.28 -45.46
N GLN A 159 -17.83 22.28 -46.35
CA GLN A 159 -19.19 21.78 -46.10
C GLN A 159 -19.26 20.27 -45.81
N ARG A 160 -18.14 19.54 -45.96
CA ARG A 160 -18.03 18.11 -45.66
C ARG A 160 -17.81 17.79 -44.18
N TYR A 161 -17.40 18.76 -43.35
CA TYR A 161 -17.06 18.52 -41.96
C TYR A 161 -17.99 19.28 -41.02
N CYS A 162 -18.96 18.57 -40.44
CA CYS A 162 -19.99 19.19 -39.59
C CYS A 162 -19.65 19.22 -38.09
N ARG A 163 -18.56 18.58 -37.65
CA ARG A 163 -18.24 18.42 -36.21
C ARG A 163 -16.75 18.35 -35.96
N TYR A 164 -16.26 19.15 -35.01
CA TYR A 164 -14.93 19.01 -34.42
C TYR A 164 -15.06 18.46 -32.99
N VAL A 165 -14.14 17.57 -32.61
CA VAL A 165 -14.01 17.04 -31.25
C VAL A 165 -12.62 17.39 -30.77
N ILE A 166 -12.52 18.18 -29.71
CA ILE A 166 -11.23 18.51 -29.12
C ILE A 166 -10.94 17.46 -28.04
N ILE A 167 -10.01 16.56 -28.33
CA ILE A 167 -9.60 15.50 -27.41
C ILE A 167 -8.55 16.08 -26.46
N ALA A 168 -8.91 16.18 -25.18
CA ALA A 168 -7.99 16.55 -24.12
C ALA A 168 -7.13 15.33 -23.79
N GLY A 169 -5.85 15.36 -24.17
CA GLY A 169 -4.89 14.32 -23.79
C GLY A 169 -4.55 14.35 -22.30
N ASP A 170 -3.95 13.28 -21.78
CA ASP A 170 -3.49 13.23 -20.40
C ASP A 170 -2.35 14.26 -20.17
N PRO A 171 -2.51 15.23 -19.25
CA PRO A 171 -1.49 16.24 -18.99
C PRO A 171 -0.31 15.71 -18.15
N THR A 172 -0.34 14.46 -17.69
CA THR A 172 0.68 13.88 -16.79
C THR A 172 2.10 14.02 -17.33
N TYR A 173 2.33 13.78 -18.63
CA TYR A 173 3.66 13.97 -19.24
C TYR A 173 4.20 15.41 -19.10
N MET A 174 3.31 16.40 -19.20
CA MET A 174 3.70 17.79 -19.10
C MET A 174 4.09 18.18 -17.67
N ILE A 175 3.53 17.52 -16.65
CA ILE A 175 3.91 17.69 -15.25
C ILE A 175 5.23 16.97 -14.98
N LEU A 176 5.35 15.71 -15.43
CA LEU A 176 6.56 14.89 -15.22
C LEU A 176 7.79 15.43 -15.95
N SER A 177 7.62 16.18 -17.03
CA SER A 177 8.75 16.80 -17.75
C SER A 177 9.40 17.96 -16.99
N ASP A 178 8.74 18.50 -15.95
CA ASP A 178 9.38 19.48 -15.07
C ASP A 178 10.25 18.77 -14.02
N PRO A 179 11.59 18.93 -14.06
CA PRO A 179 12.50 18.17 -13.22
C PRO A 179 12.34 18.48 -11.73
N TRP A 180 11.87 19.69 -11.38
CA TRP A 180 11.66 20.08 -9.99
C TRP A 180 10.40 19.43 -9.42
N VAL A 181 9.30 19.43 -10.18
CA VAL A 181 8.06 18.77 -9.77
C VAL A 181 8.28 17.27 -9.63
N SER A 182 8.98 16.66 -10.59
CA SER A 182 9.33 15.24 -10.55
C SER A 182 10.19 14.90 -9.32
N LEU A 183 11.24 15.70 -9.04
CA LEU A 183 12.10 15.49 -7.87
C LEU A 183 11.32 15.56 -6.55
N VAL A 184 10.45 16.56 -6.38
CA VAL A 184 9.65 16.70 -5.16
C VAL A 184 8.64 15.54 -5.03
N MET A 185 8.06 15.06 -6.13
CA MET A 185 7.21 13.86 -6.14
C MET A 185 7.99 12.61 -5.72
N THR A 186 9.19 12.40 -6.26
CA THR A 186 10.05 11.27 -5.86
C THR A 186 10.42 11.34 -4.38
N MET A 187 10.74 12.54 -3.88
CA MET A 187 11.04 12.73 -2.46
C MET A 187 9.81 12.43 -1.59
N ASP A 188 8.59 12.83 -1.99
CA ASP A 188 7.36 12.49 -1.26
C ASP A 188 7.15 10.97 -1.13
N ILE A 189 7.47 10.21 -2.18
CA ILE A 189 7.42 8.75 -2.18
C ILE A 189 8.44 8.17 -1.19
N VAL A 190 9.69 8.63 -1.27
CA VAL A 190 10.81 8.17 -0.42
C VAL A 190 10.55 8.42 1.07
N ILE A 191 9.85 9.50 1.44
CA ILE A 191 9.56 9.83 2.84
C ILE A 191 8.29 9.20 3.40
N THR A 192 7.51 8.43 2.62
CA THR A 192 6.30 7.74 3.10
C THR A 192 6.23 6.21 2.92
N PRO A 193 7.32 5.46 3.18
CA PRO A 193 7.35 4.01 2.96
C PRO A 193 6.35 3.25 3.85
N ALA A 194 6.18 3.65 5.11
CA ALA A 194 5.23 3.00 6.03
C ALA A 194 3.78 3.03 5.52
N TYR A 195 3.37 4.15 4.93
CA TYR A 195 2.02 4.30 4.40
C TYR A 195 1.83 3.56 3.07
N ALA A 196 2.90 3.39 2.29
CA ALA A 196 2.90 2.53 1.11
C ALA A 196 2.59 1.08 1.50
N SER A 197 3.29 0.55 2.51
CA SER A 197 3.02 -0.80 3.03
C SER A 197 1.58 -0.92 3.52
N TRP A 198 1.08 0.09 4.22
CA TRP A 198 -0.28 0.13 4.71
C TRP A 198 -1.35 0.17 3.60
N SER A 199 -1.13 0.88 2.50
CA SER A 199 -2.09 0.87 1.39
C SER A 199 -2.13 -0.47 0.68
N VAL A 200 -0.98 -1.11 0.47
CA VAL A 200 -0.90 -2.45 -0.13
C VAL A 200 -1.67 -3.48 0.71
N LEU A 201 -1.54 -3.44 2.05
CA LEU A 201 -2.30 -4.33 2.93
C LEU A 201 -3.81 -4.14 2.81
N ARG A 202 -4.27 -2.89 2.65
CA ARG A 202 -5.69 -2.56 2.47
C ARG A 202 -6.26 -3.01 1.13
N VAL A 203 -5.45 -3.04 0.08
CA VAL A 203 -5.86 -3.58 -1.23
C VAL A 203 -6.24 -5.07 -1.15
N GLY A 204 -5.68 -5.80 -0.18
CA GLY A 204 -6.03 -7.22 0.03
C GLY A 204 -7.40 -7.46 0.68
N GLN A 205 -8.13 -6.43 1.11
CA GLN A 205 -9.36 -6.57 1.89
C GLN A 205 -10.63 -6.46 1.03
N PHE A 206 -10.95 -7.53 0.30
CA PHE A 206 -12.11 -7.54 -0.60
C PHE A 206 -13.48 -7.43 0.10
N ASN A 207 -13.57 -7.77 1.39
CA ASN A 207 -14.83 -7.72 2.14
C ASN A 207 -15.24 -6.29 2.54
N ASP A 208 -14.30 -5.33 2.55
CA ASP A 208 -14.56 -3.93 2.85
C ASP A 208 -14.16 -3.06 1.66
N LEU A 209 -15.14 -2.79 0.79
CA LEU A 209 -14.98 -1.96 -0.41
C LEU A 209 -14.46 -0.55 -0.08
N GLY A 210 -14.76 -0.01 1.11
CA GLY A 210 -14.25 1.28 1.54
C GLY A 210 -12.75 1.24 1.78
N THR A 211 -12.30 0.22 2.52
CA THR A 211 -10.87 0.04 2.80
C THR A 211 -10.09 -0.36 1.55
N LEU A 212 -10.67 -1.19 0.68
CA LEU A 212 -10.12 -1.53 -0.64
C LEU A 212 -9.93 -0.28 -1.52
N SER A 213 -10.99 0.51 -1.72
CA SER A 213 -10.93 1.71 -2.56
C SER A 213 -9.93 2.73 -2.05
N LEU A 214 -9.86 2.92 -0.73
CA LEU A 214 -8.88 3.82 -0.12
C LEU A 214 -7.44 3.28 -0.21
N GLY A 215 -7.27 1.95 -0.16
CA GLY A 215 -6.01 1.28 -0.48
C GLY A 215 -5.58 1.55 -1.93
N CYS A 216 -6.47 1.35 -2.89
CA CYS A 216 -6.19 1.61 -4.32
C CYS A 216 -5.85 3.08 -4.57
N LEU A 217 -6.66 4.02 -4.07
CA LEU A 217 -6.44 5.47 -4.22
C LEU A 217 -5.13 5.95 -3.61
N TYR A 218 -4.66 5.32 -2.54
CA TYR A 218 -3.38 5.69 -1.95
C TYR A 218 -2.21 5.04 -2.71
N SER A 219 -2.40 3.82 -3.22
CA SER A 219 -1.39 3.09 -3.97
C SER A 219 -1.10 3.71 -5.35
N THR A 220 -2.04 4.43 -5.97
CA THR A 220 -1.78 5.17 -7.23
C THR A 220 -0.67 6.20 -7.13
N ARG A 221 -0.26 6.61 -5.92
CA ARG A 221 0.87 7.53 -5.72
C ARG A 221 2.22 6.90 -6.04
N TYR A 222 2.28 5.57 -6.11
CA TYR A 222 3.51 4.80 -6.29
C TYR A 222 3.59 4.13 -7.68
N VAL A 223 2.59 4.35 -8.54
CA VAL A 223 2.47 3.82 -9.92
C VAL A 223 2.60 4.96 -10.90
#